data_AF-A0A949SCF7-F1
#
_entry.id   AF-A0A949SCF7-F1
#
_cell.length_a   1.000
_cell.length_b   1.000
_cell.length_c   1.000
_cell.angle_alpha   90.00
_cell.angle_beta   90.00
_cell.angle_gamma   90.00
#
_symmetry.space_group_name_H-M   'P 1'
#
loop_
_entity.id
_entity.type
_entity.pdbx_description
1 polymer ?
#
loop_
_entity_poly.entity_id
_entity_poly.type
_entity_poly.pdbx_seq_one_letter_code
_entity_poly.pdbx_strand_id
1 'polypeptide(L)'
;MMGAADCEKFDLAGYVDGELDAHADQAVESHVAVCSACRGELNAQKQFLRLLETGLRGPDKDLELPHDFTKKIVTTAENHVVGLRPWKERFNAVFIISSLLLFSLFILGAEGMELFGAAGSLLQKIAAIGAFATQMAYSFLIGVVVLVRSFVRILAPTGEIMAMFGVVGAAGMLFLAVRLIPFRKILRPLF
;
A
#
# COMPACT_ATOMS: atom_id res chain seq x y z
N MET A 1 46.98 -22.48 -25.50
CA MET A 1 46.96 -21.06 -25.11
C MET A 1 45.63 -20.49 -25.59
N MET A 2 44.57 -20.58 -24.78
CA MET A 2 43.30 -19.90 -25.09
C MET A 2 43.51 -18.41 -24.87
N GLY A 3 43.26 -17.60 -25.90
CA GLY A 3 43.53 -16.17 -25.91
C GLY A 3 42.54 -15.37 -25.05
N ALA A 4 42.94 -14.14 -24.72
CA ALA A 4 42.22 -13.18 -23.87
C ALA A 4 40.76 -12.90 -24.29
N ALA A 5 40.36 -13.22 -25.53
CA ALA A 5 39.02 -12.94 -26.07
C ALA A 5 37.88 -13.78 -25.48
N ASP A 6 38.15 -14.95 -24.88
CA ASP A 6 37.10 -15.75 -24.21
C ASP A 6 36.88 -15.36 -22.73
N CYS A 7 37.73 -14.50 -22.18
CA CYS A 7 37.64 -14.09 -20.76
C CYS A 7 36.53 -13.06 -20.54
N GLU A 8 36.25 -12.20 -21.52
CA GLU A 8 35.28 -11.09 -21.43
C GLU A 8 33.81 -11.55 -21.41
N LYS A 9 33.55 -12.84 -21.70
CA LYS A 9 32.19 -13.42 -21.67
C LYS A 9 31.73 -13.82 -20.27
N PHE A 10 32.64 -13.94 -19.31
CA PHE A 10 32.32 -14.44 -17.97
C PHE A 10 32.16 -13.28 -17.00
N ASP A 11 30.99 -13.21 -16.37
CA ASP A 11 30.71 -12.23 -15.33
C ASP A 11 31.31 -12.70 -13.99
N LEU A 12 32.58 -12.36 -13.77
CA LEU A 12 33.28 -12.70 -12.53
C LEU A 12 32.71 -11.95 -11.31
N ALA A 13 32.17 -10.75 -11.51
CA ALA A 13 31.56 -9.98 -10.43
C ALA A 13 30.26 -10.64 -9.96
N GLY A 14 29.38 -11.01 -10.90
CA GLY A 14 28.15 -11.76 -10.60
C GLY A 14 28.43 -13.10 -9.89
N TYR A 15 29.53 -13.79 -10.24
CA TYR A 15 29.96 -15.01 -9.56
C TYR A 15 30.40 -14.75 -8.10
N VAL A 16 31.08 -13.63 -7.85
CA VAL A 16 31.51 -13.25 -6.49
C VAL A 16 30.33 -12.85 -5.61
N ASP A 17 29.35 -12.14 -6.19
CA ASP A 17 28.15 -11.67 -5.48
C ASP A 17 27.06 -12.75 -5.35
N GLY A 18 27.19 -13.87 -6.08
CA GLY A 18 26.25 -15.00 -6.05
C GLY A 18 24.94 -14.72 -6.80
N GLU A 19 24.96 -13.82 -7.78
CA GLU A 19 23.80 -13.44 -8.59
C GLU A 19 23.60 -14.32 -9.83
N LEU A 20 24.59 -15.16 -10.16
CA LEU A 20 24.53 -16.06 -11.30
C LEU A 20 23.60 -17.25 -11.06
N ASP A 21 23.03 -17.77 -12.16
CA ASP A 21 22.33 -19.05 -12.13
C ASP A 21 23.32 -20.22 -12.05
N ALA A 22 22.83 -21.40 -11.67
CA ALA A 22 23.66 -22.58 -11.46
C ALA A 22 24.46 -23.03 -12.70
N HIS A 23 23.97 -22.72 -13.91
CA HIS A 23 24.65 -23.07 -15.15
C HIS A 23 25.80 -22.10 -15.45
N ALA A 24 25.57 -20.80 -15.26
CA ALA A 24 26.59 -19.77 -15.38
C ALA A 24 27.70 -19.93 -14.34
N ASP A 25 27.36 -20.27 -13.09
CA ASP A 25 28.33 -20.58 -12.04
C ASP A 25 29.29 -21.71 -12.45
N GLN A 26 28.73 -22.83 -12.92
CA GLN A 26 29.53 -23.97 -13.34
C GLN A 26 30.43 -23.65 -14.55
N ALA A 27 29.95 -22.80 -15.46
CA ALA A 27 30.73 -22.34 -16.60
C ALA A 27 31.93 -21.48 -16.15
N VAL A 28 31.72 -20.54 -15.22
CA VAL A 28 32.79 -19.71 -14.63
C VAL A 28 33.81 -20.59 -13.90
N GLU A 29 33.37 -21.57 -13.09
CA GLU A 29 34.27 -22.47 -12.37
C GLU A 29 35.16 -23.29 -13.31
N SER A 30 34.55 -23.86 -14.36
CA SER A 30 35.27 -24.62 -15.38
C SER A 30 36.32 -23.78 -16.12
N HIS A 31 36.00 -22.51 -16.38
CA HIS A 31 36.91 -21.57 -17.04
C HIS A 31 38.07 -21.16 -16.12
N VAL A 32 37.78 -20.78 -14.87
CA VAL A 32 38.78 -20.35 -13.87
C VAL A 32 39.73 -21.49 -13.48
N ALA A 33 39.29 -22.75 -13.60
CA ALA A 33 40.16 -23.92 -13.41
C ALA A 33 41.30 -24.00 -14.44
N VAL A 34 41.12 -23.43 -15.64
CA VAL A 34 42.09 -23.50 -16.74
C VAL A 34 42.74 -22.15 -17.06
N CYS A 35 42.04 -21.03 -16.85
CA CYS A 35 42.52 -19.69 -17.15
C CYS A 35 43.18 -19.03 -15.92
N SER A 36 44.50 -18.79 -15.99
CA SER A 36 45.24 -18.11 -14.93
C SER A 36 44.91 -16.62 -14.80
N ALA A 37 44.55 -15.96 -15.91
CA ALA A 37 44.18 -14.54 -15.92
C ALA A 37 42.88 -14.30 -15.13
N CYS A 38 41.79 -15.00 -15.49
CA CYS A 38 40.51 -14.90 -14.79
C CYS A 38 40.62 -15.34 -13.32
N ARG A 39 41.48 -16.32 -13.02
CA ARG A 39 41.76 -16.70 -11.62
C ARG A 39 42.45 -15.59 -10.84
N GLY A 40 43.40 -14.89 -11.46
CA GLY A 40 44.07 -13.74 -10.87
C GLY A 40 43.10 -12.61 -10.56
N GLU A 41 42.23 -12.28 -11.53
CA GLU A 41 41.19 -11.28 -11.38
C GLU A 41 40.18 -11.65 -10.29
N LEU A 42 39.65 -12.88 -10.29
CA LEU A 42 38.74 -13.37 -9.26
C LEU A 42 39.35 -13.29 -7.87
N ASN A 43 40.63 -13.65 -7.73
CA ASN A 43 41.34 -13.55 -6.46
C ASN A 43 41.54 -12.09 -6.02
N ALA A 44 41.79 -11.16 -6.95
CA ALA A 44 41.89 -9.74 -6.65
C ALA A 44 40.56 -9.18 -6.13
N GLN A 45 39.43 -9.55 -6.76
CA GLN A 45 38.09 -9.18 -6.31
C GLN A 45 37.79 -9.75 -4.91
N LYS A 46 38.07 -11.04 -4.68
CA LYS A 46 37.92 -11.68 -3.35
C LYS A 46 38.81 -11.02 -2.29
N GLN A 47 40.04 -10.66 -2.64
CA GLN A 47 40.95 -9.98 -1.74
C GLN A 47 40.44 -8.58 -1.38
N PHE A 48 39.89 -7.84 -2.34
CA PHE A 48 39.26 -6.55 -2.11
C PHE A 48 38.07 -6.65 -1.14
N LEU A 49 37.19 -7.64 -1.32
CA LEU A 49 36.08 -7.89 -0.39
C LEU A 49 36.56 -8.22 1.02
N ARG A 50 37.62 -9.02 1.16
CA ARG A 50 38.22 -9.30 2.48
C ARG A 50 38.78 -8.04 3.13
N LEU A 51 39.39 -7.13 2.36
CA LEU A 51 39.88 -5.84 2.86
C LEU A 51 38.73 -4.92 3.31
N LEU A 52 37.61 -4.94 2.58
CA LEU A 52 36.39 -4.24 3.00
C LEU A 52 35.85 -4.84 4.30
N GLU A 53 35.75 -6.15 4.39
CA GLU A 53 35.27 -6.83 5.59
C GLU A 53 36.15 -6.52 6.81
N THR A 54 37.47 -6.59 6.66
CA THR A 54 38.40 -6.25 7.76
C THR A 54 38.38 -4.77 8.11
N GLY A 55 38.24 -3.87 7.13
CA GLY A 55 38.08 -2.43 7.36
C GLY A 55 36.75 -2.06 8.02
N LEU A 56 35.70 -2.86 7.79
CA LEU A 56 34.40 -2.71 8.44
C LEU A 56 34.38 -3.28 9.86
N ARG A 57 35.17 -4.33 10.16
CA ARG A 57 35.35 -4.95 11.48
C ARG A 57 36.24 -4.17 12.46
N GLY A 58 36.39 -2.86 12.28
CA GLY A 58 37.17 -2.02 13.19
C GLY A 58 36.72 -2.15 14.66
N PRO A 59 37.65 -1.96 15.64
CA PRO A 59 37.42 -2.24 17.07
C PRO A 59 36.28 -1.43 17.72
N ASP A 60 35.85 -0.33 17.09
CA ASP A 60 34.79 0.57 17.59
C ASP A 60 33.44 0.39 16.85
N LYS A 61 33.27 -0.70 16.08
CA LYS A 61 32.04 -1.00 15.35
C LYS A 61 31.37 -2.28 15.82
N ASP A 62 31.29 -2.46 17.13
CA ASP A 62 30.09 -3.09 17.67
C ASP A 62 28.95 -2.11 17.39
N LEU A 63 28.30 -2.27 16.22
CA LEU A 63 27.05 -1.61 15.92
C LEU A 63 26.09 -2.04 17.03
N GLU A 64 25.97 -1.20 18.07
CA GLU A 64 24.99 -1.39 19.13
C GLU A 64 23.62 -1.33 18.47
N LEU A 65 23.14 -2.50 18.05
CA LEU A 65 21.78 -2.65 17.56
C LEU A 65 20.88 -2.28 18.75
N PRO A 66 19.98 -1.30 18.59
CA PRO A 66 18.98 -1.04 19.60
C PRO A 66 18.28 -2.35 19.97
N HIS A 67 18.04 -2.60 21.26
CA HIS A 67 17.45 -3.85 21.74
C HIS A 67 16.11 -4.19 21.05
N ASP A 68 15.40 -3.19 20.53
CA ASP A 68 14.14 -3.35 19.80
C ASP A 68 14.27 -3.43 18.28
N PHE A 69 15.47 -3.41 17.69
CA PHE A 69 15.66 -3.37 16.24
C PHE A 69 15.05 -4.59 15.54
N THR A 70 15.35 -5.78 16.03
CA THR A 70 14.77 -7.03 15.52
C THR A 70 13.25 -7.02 15.66
N LYS A 71 12.75 -6.62 16.83
CA LYS A 71 11.30 -6.52 17.08
C LYS A 71 10.63 -5.55 16.12
N LYS A 72 11.23 -4.39 15.89
CA LYS A 72 10.71 -3.33 15.01
C LYS A 72 10.75 -3.74 13.55
N ILE A 73 11.80 -4.41 13.09
CA ILE A 73 11.88 -4.93 11.73
C ILE A 73 10.87 -6.05 11.52
N VAL A 74 10.77 -7.00 12.44
CA VAL A 74 9.80 -8.11 12.33
C VAL A 74 8.38 -7.57 12.31
N THR A 75 8.00 -6.72 13.27
CA THR A 75 6.66 -6.11 13.27
C THR A 75 6.41 -5.22 12.06
N THR A 76 7.41 -4.52 11.54
CA THR A 76 7.24 -3.72 10.32
C THR A 76 7.09 -4.63 9.10
N ALA A 77 7.89 -5.68 8.97
CA ALA A 77 7.79 -6.65 7.88
C ALA A 77 6.43 -7.36 7.91
N GLU A 78 5.98 -7.83 9.08
CA GLU A 78 4.69 -8.51 9.26
C GLU A 78 3.48 -7.60 9.03
N ASN A 79 3.53 -6.36 9.52
CA ASN A 79 2.41 -5.42 9.37
C ASN A 79 2.40 -4.72 8.01
N HIS A 80 3.56 -4.64 7.33
CA HIS A 80 3.71 -3.95 6.05
C HIS A 80 3.86 -4.91 4.87
N VAL A 81 3.30 -6.13 4.96
CA VAL A 81 3.06 -7.00 3.79
C VAL A 81 1.84 -6.53 2.97
N VAL A 82 1.57 -5.22 2.93
CA VAL A 82 0.48 -4.64 2.14
C VAL A 82 1.03 -4.26 0.76
N GLY A 83 1.04 -5.21 -0.17
CA GLY A 83 1.46 -4.89 -1.55
C GLY A 83 1.90 -6.06 -2.40
N LEU A 84 2.28 -7.19 -1.80
CA LEU A 84 2.73 -8.36 -2.57
C LEU A 84 1.61 -9.09 -3.32
N ARG A 85 0.33 -8.78 -3.01
CA ARG A 85 -0.80 -9.43 -3.65
C ARG A 85 -1.36 -8.61 -4.80
N PRO A 86 -1.14 -9.02 -6.07
CA PRO A 86 -1.64 -8.30 -7.23
C PRO A 86 -3.16 -8.22 -7.20
N TRP A 87 -3.71 -7.16 -7.81
CA TRP A 87 -5.14 -6.89 -7.76
C TRP A 87 -5.98 -8.05 -8.32
N LYS A 88 -5.45 -8.78 -9.31
CA LYS A 88 -6.06 -10.01 -9.86
C LYS A 88 -6.24 -11.11 -8.82
N GLU A 89 -5.29 -11.29 -7.91
CA GLU A 89 -5.40 -12.32 -6.87
C GLU A 89 -6.44 -11.97 -5.81
N ARG A 90 -6.63 -10.67 -5.52
CA ARG A 90 -7.70 -10.22 -4.62
C ARG A 90 -9.07 -10.54 -5.21
N PHE A 91 -9.26 -10.30 -6.51
CA PHE A 91 -10.50 -10.68 -7.20
C PHE A 91 -10.71 -12.20 -7.20
N ASN A 92 -9.66 -12.99 -7.44
CA ASN A 92 -9.78 -14.45 -7.37
C ASN A 92 -10.17 -14.93 -5.98
N ALA A 93 -9.58 -14.36 -4.91
CA ALA A 93 -9.94 -14.71 -3.54
C ALA A 93 -11.40 -14.37 -3.22
N VAL A 94 -11.86 -13.18 -3.59
CA VAL A 94 -13.27 -12.76 -3.41
C VAL A 94 -14.21 -13.66 -4.20
N PHE A 95 -13.85 -14.03 -5.43
CA PHE A 95 -14.64 -14.92 -6.27
C PHE A 95 -14.78 -16.31 -5.63
N ILE A 96 -13.69 -16.89 -5.14
CA ILE A 96 -13.70 -18.20 -4.47
C ILE A 96 -14.55 -18.14 -3.18
N ILE A 97 -14.38 -17.12 -2.35
CA ILE A 97 -15.15 -16.95 -1.12
C ILE A 97 -16.63 -16.75 -1.44
N SER A 98 -16.95 -15.92 -2.42
CA SER A 98 -18.34 -15.70 -2.86
C SER A 98 -18.97 -16.97 -3.41
N SER A 99 -18.22 -17.77 -4.17
CA SER A 99 -18.67 -19.05 -4.71
C SER A 99 -18.92 -20.07 -3.59
N LEU A 100 -18.02 -20.17 -2.63
CA LEU A 100 -18.18 -21.05 -1.46
C LEU A 100 -19.39 -20.63 -0.62
N LEU A 101 -19.56 -19.33 -0.40
CA LEU A 101 -20.70 -18.78 0.33
C LEU A 101 -22.03 -19.09 -0.39
N LEU A 102 -22.09 -18.88 -1.71
CA LEU A 102 -23.25 -19.26 -2.53
C LEU A 102 -23.54 -20.76 -2.46
N PHE A 103 -22.50 -21.59 -2.50
CA PHE A 103 -22.63 -23.04 -2.39
C PHE A 103 -23.15 -23.46 -1.01
N SER A 104 -22.63 -22.86 0.07
CA SER A 104 -23.13 -23.09 1.43
C SER A 104 -24.60 -22.67 1.57
N LEU A 105 -25.00 -21.55 0.98
CA LEU A 105 -26.40 -21.11 0.94
C LEU A 105 -27.30 -22.05 0.16
N PHE A 106 -26.81 -22.57 -0.97
CA PHE A 106 -27.54 -23.56 -1.77
C PHE A 106 -27.77 -24.85 -0.99
N ILE A 107 -26.76 -25.32 -0.24
CA ILE A 107 -26.89 -26.50 0.64
C ILE A 107 -27.90 -26.24 1.77
N LEU A 108 -27.94 -25.03 2.32
CA LEU A 108 -28.90 -24.65 3.37
C LEU A 108 -30.37 -24.64 2.89
N GLY A 109 -30.64 -24.68 1.58
CA GLY A 109 -31.96 -24.89 1.02
C GLY A 109 -33.03 -23.90 1.50
N ALA A 110 -34.27 -24.38 1.68
CA ALA A 110 -35.42 -23.56 2.06
C ALA A 110 -35.34 -23.01 3.50
N GLU A 111 -34.56 -23.63 4.38
CA GLU A 111 -34.36 -23.19 5.77
C GLU A 111 -33.45 -21.94 5.85
N GLY A 112 -32.64 -21.68 4.83
CA GLY A 112 -31.82 -20.47 4.73
C GLY A 112 -32.63 -19.17 4.52
N MET A 113 -33.91 -19.26 4.11
CA MET A 113 -34.76 -18.10 3.83
C MET A 113 -35.04 -17.25 5.09
N GLU A 114 -35.10 -17.87 6.28
CA GLU A 114 -35.30 -17.14 7.54
C GLU A 114 -34.07 -16.30 7.91
N LEU A 115 -32.87 -16.81 7.64
CA LEU A 115 -31.60 -16.09 7.82
C LEU A 115 -31.50 -14.88 6.88
N PHE A 116 -31.97 -15.02 5.63
CA PHE A 116 -32.06 -13.88 4.71
C PHE A 116 -33.07 -12.83 5.17
N GLY A 117 -34.18 -13.24 5.78
CA GLY A 117 -35.12 -12.32 6.41
C GLY A 117 -34.47 -11.51 7.55
N ALA A 118 -33.71 -12.18 8.42
CA ALA A 118 -32.97 -11.52 9.49
C ALA A 118 -31.89 -10.56 8.96
N ALA A 119 -31.11 -10.98 7.94
CA ALA A 119 -30.12 -10.13 7.28
C ALA A 119 -30.76 -8.92 6.58
N GLY A 120 -31.90 -9.13 5.91
CA GLY A 120 -32.68 -8.07 5.28
C GLY A 120 -33.17 -7.04 6.30
N SER A 121 -33.60 -7.49 7.49
CA SER A 121 -34.01 -6.59 8.58
C SER A 121 -32.85 -5.74 9.11
N LEU A 122 -31.63 -6.29 9.19
CA LEU A 122 -30.43 -5.53 9.56
C LEU A 122 -30.07 -4.53 8.47
N LEU A 123 -30.11 -4.94 7.20
CA LEU A 123 -29.84 -4.06 6.07
C LEU A 123 -30.83 -2.90 6.02
N GLN A 124 -32.11 -3.18 6.29
CA GLN A 124 -33.16 -2.17 6.39
C GLN A 124 -32.91 -1.19 7.54
N LYS A 125 -32.48 -1.68 8.73
CA LYS A 125 -32.12 -0.81 9.86
C LYS A 125 -30.92 0.08 9.52
N ILE A 126 -29.89 -0.47 8.88
CA ILE A 126 -28.72 0.30 8.43
C ILE A 126 -29.13 1.34 7.38
N ALA A 127 -29.97 0.96 6.41
CA ALA A 127 -30.50 1.86 5.40
C ALA A 127 -31.35 2.99 6.03
N ALA A 128 -32.18 2.67 7.03
CA ALA A 128 -32.96 3.66 7.76
C ALA A 128 -32.08 4.65 8.53
N ILE A 129 -31.03 4.16 9.21
CA ILE A 129 -30.04 5.02 9.90
C ILE A 129 -29.31 5.91 8.88
N GLY A 130 -28.90 5.34 7.74
CA GLY A 130 -28.24 6.08 6.66
C GLY A 130 -29.15 7.15 6.05
N ALA A 131 -30.42 6.83 5.79
CA ALA A 131 -31.42 7.77 5.31
C ALA A 131 -31.64 8.91 6.32
N PHE A 132 -31.77 8.58 7.61
CA PHE A 132 -31.88 9.56 8.67
C PHE A 132 -30.66 10.48 8.76
N ALA A 133 -29.45 9.92 8.74
CA ALA A 133 -28.21 10.70 8.77
C ALA A 133 -28.09 11.63 7.56
N THR A 134 -28.49 11.16 6.37
CA THR A 134 -28.49 11.96 5.14
C THR A 134 -29.50 13.10 5.24
N GLN A 135 -30.70 12.83 5.73
CA GLN A 135 -31.75 13.83 5.88
C GLN A 135 -31.41 14.86 6.97
N MET A 136 -30.76 14.43 8.06
CA MET A 136 -30.24 15.30 9.11
C MET A 136 -29.15 16.23 8.57
N ALA A 137 -28.18 15.69 7.82
CA ALA A 137 -27.15 16.49 7.16
C ALA A 137 -27.75 17.49 6.17
N TYR A 138 -28.71 17.06 5.34
CA TYR A 138 -29.39 17.92 4.38
C TYR A 138 -30.14 19.07 5.05
N SER A 139 -30.90 18.77 6.10
CA SER A 139 -31.66 19.77 6.86
C SER A 139 -30.74 20.78 7.56
N PHE A 140 -29.62 20.29 8.12
CA PHE A 140 -28.59 21.15 8.71
C PHE A 140 -27.96 22.10 7.70
N LEU A 141 -27.60 21.60 6.51
CA LEU A 141 -27.03 22.43 5.45
C LEU A 141 -28.00 23.51 4.96
N ILE A 142 -29.29 23.18 4.80
CA ILE A 142 -30.31 24.19 4.46
C ILE A 142 -30.40 25.26 5.55
N GLY A 143 -30.41 24.87 6.83
CA GLY A 143 -30.44 25.81 7.95
C GLY A 143 -29.26 26.78 7.92
N VAL A 144 -28.05 26.26 7.69
CA VAL A 144 -26.83 27.08 7.55
C VAL A 144 -26.96 28.05 6.38
N VAL A 145 -27.44 27.60 5.22
CA VAL A 145 -27.62 28.45 4.03
C VAL A 145 -28.63 29.57 4.30
N VAL A 146 -29.75 29.28 4.97
CA VAL A 146 -30.76 30.29 5.33
C VAL A 146 -30.19 31.31 6.32
N LEU A 147 -29.44 30.87 7.34
CA LEU A 147 -28.79 31.77 8.29
C LEU A 147 -27.78 32.69 7.60
N VAL A 148 -26.89 32.13 6.76
CA VAL A 148 -25.95 32.93 5.97
C VAL A 148 -26.69 33.94 5.09
N ARG A 149 -27.74 33.51 4.37
CA ARG A 149 -28.55 34.39 3.52
C ARG A 149 -29.18 35.53 4.32
N SER A 150 -29.66 35.24 5.53
CA SER A 150 -30.23 36.24 6.43
C SER A 150 -29.18 37.23 6.91
N PHE A 151 -28.02 36.74 7.36
CA PHE A 151 -26.89 37.57 7.79
C PHE A 151 -26.37 38.48 6.68
N VAL A 152 -26.23 37.97 5.45
CA VAL A 152 -25.81 38.77 4.29
C VAL A 152 -26.80 39.92 4.02
N ARG A 153 -28.11 39.66 4.10
CA ARG A 153 -29.14 40.70 3.93
C ARG A 153 -29.07 41.78 5.01
N ILE A 154 -28.76 41.41 6.25
CA ILE A 154 -28.63 42.35 7.37
C ILE A 154 -27.36 43.20 7.23
N LEU A 155 -26.24 42.59 6.83
CA LEU A 155 -24.93 43.25 6.78
C LEU A 155 -24.72 44.12 5.52
N ALA A 156 -25.43 43.86 4.42
CA ALA A 156 -25.26 44.57 3.16
C ALA A 156 -26.57 45.18 2.62
N PRO A 157 -27.14 46.21 3.28
CA PRO A 157 -28.36 46.87 2.80
C PRO A 157 -28.17 47.71 1.52
N THR A 158 -26.94 48.05 1.11
CA THR A 158 -26.70 49.09 0.07
C THR A 158 -25.62 48.79 -0.99
N GLY A 159 -25.19 47.53 -1.18
CA GLY A 159 -24.19 47.23 -2.22
C GLY A 159 -24.31 45.82 -2.81
N GLU A 160 -24.77 45.74 -4.07
CA GLU A 160 -24.95 44.47 -4.80
C GLU A 160 -23.68 43.62 -4.92
N ILE A 161 -22.50 44.24 -4.86
CA ILE A 161 -21.21 43.57 -5.07
C ILE A 161 -20.79 42.79 -3.81
N MET A 162 -21.05 43.30 -2.59
CA MET A 162 -20.71 42.63 -1.34
C MET A 162 -21.60 41.41 -1.06
N ALA A 163 -22.87 41.45 -1.48
CA ALA A 163 -23.78 40.33 -1.34
C ALA A 163 -23.36 39.11 -2.18
N MET A 164 -22.79 39.33 -3.37
CA MET A 164 -22.32 38.23 -4.23
C MET A 164 -21.09 37.53 -3.63
N PHE A 165 -20.14 38.27 -3.06
CA PHE A 165 -18.98 37.69 -2.37
C PHE A 165 -19.36 36.91 -1.10
N GLY A 166 -20.37 37.37 -0.34
CA GLY A 166 -20.87 36.64 0.83
C GLY A 166 -21.46 35.27 0.48
N VAL A 167 -22.26 35.20 -0.59
CA VAL A 167 -22.87 33.94 -1.06
C VAL A 167 -21.81 33.00 -1.64
N VAL A 168 -20.88 33.50 -2.44
CA VAL A 168 -19.79 32.69 -3.03
C VAL A 168 -18.82 32.21 -1.95
N GLY A 169 -18.50 33.05 -0.96
CA GLY A 169 -17.62 32.70 0.16
C GLY A 169 -18.23 31.62 1.06
N ALA A 170 -19.52 31.72 1.37
CA ALA A 170 -20.22 30.70 2.15
C ALA A 170 -20.38 29.39 1.38
N ALA A 171 -20.70 29.45 0.07
CA ALA A 171 -20.75 28.27 -0.79
C ALA A 171 -19.36 27.60 -0.91
N GLY A 172 -18.30 28.40 -1.01
CA GLY A 172 -16.90 27.94 -1.04
C GLY A 172 -16.46 27.27 0.25
N MET A 173 -16.79 27.86 1.42
CA MET A 173 -16.52 27.24 2.73
C MET A 173 -17.29 25.93 2.92
N LEU A 174 -18.54 25.86 2.46
CA LEU A 174 -19.35 24.66 2.54
C LEU A 174 -18.81 23.56 1.60
N PHE A 175 -18.36 23.92 0.40
CA PHE A 175 -17.69 23.00 -0.53
C PHE A 175 -16.35 22.48 0.03
N LEU A 176 -15.55 23.35 0.66
CA LEU A 176 -14.34 22.96 1.36
C LEU A 176 -14.62 22.03 2.54
N ALA A 177 -15.65 22.32 3.34
CA ALA A 177 -16.05 21.47 4.47
C ALA A 177 -16.48 20.07 3.99
N VAL A 178 -17.29 19.97 2.93
CA VAL A 178 -17.70 18.68 2.35
C VAL A 178 -16.50 17.91 1.76
N ARG A 179 -15.52 18.61 1.18
CA ARG A 179 -14.31 18.00 0.63
C ARG A 179 -13.28 17.59 1.69
N LEU A 180 -13.24 18.30 2.82
CA LEU A 180 -12.34 18.05 3.96
C LEU A 180 -12.87 16.97 4.90
N ILE A 181 -14.19 16.77 4.99
CA ILE A 181 -14.76 15.59 5.66
C ILE A 181 -14.27 14.38 4.86
N PRO A 182 -13.36 13.56 5.41
CA PRO A 182 -12.68 12.54 4.65
C PRO A 182 -13.59 11.31 4.61
N PHE A 183 -14.68 11.40 3.84
CA PHE A 183 -15.53 10.26 3.51
C PHE A 183 -14.68 9.10 2.97
N ARG A 184 -13.57 9.45 2.30
CA ARG A 184 -12.57 8.51 1.78
C ARG A 184 -11.70 7.83 2.86
N LYS A 185 -11.55 8.39 4.06
CA LYS A 185 -10.86 7.73 5.20
C LYS A 185 -11.80 6.86 6.03
N ILE A 186 -13.08 7.23 6.13
CA ILE A 186 -14.07 6.46 6.90
C ILE A 186 -14.45 5.15 6.21
N LEU A 187 -14.35 5.08 4.87
CA LEU A 187 -14.54 3.83 4.10
C LEU A 187 -13.28 2.97 3.95
N ARG A 188 -12.12 3.40 4.47
CA ARG A 188 -10.85 2.67 4.34
C ARG A 188 -10.63 1.48 5.31
N PRO A 189 -11.31 1.34 6.47
CA PRO A 189 -11.17 0.14 7.30
C PRO A 189 -12.10 -1.01 6.87
N LEU A 190 -12.84 -0.85 5.76
CA LEU A 190 -13.81 -1.83 5.25
C LEU A 190 -13.41 -2.46 3.90
N PHE A 191 -12.22 -2.16 3.36
CA PHE A 191 -11.70 -2.72 2.10
C PHE A 191 -10.19 -3.03 2.16
#